data_AF-A0A2N1SFF6-F1
#
_entry.id   AF-A0A2N1SFF6-F1
#
_cell.length_a   1.000
_cell.length_b   1.000
_cell.length_c   1.000
_cell.angle_alpha   90.00
_cell.angle_beta   90.00
_cell.angle_gamma   90.00
#
_symmetry.space_group_name_H-M   'P 1'
#
loop_
_entity.id
_entity.type
_entity.pdbx_description
1 polymer ?
#
loop_
_entity_poly.entity_id
_entity_poly.type
_entity_poly.pdbx_seq_one_letter_code
_entity_poly.pdbx_strand_id
1 'polypeptide(L)'
;MDLASIIGLSAGLFCIVASMYASGGVVTTYLDPASALMTIGGSFFALMLNYSIKEVLGIFKIFGMAFRIPDFGEMKIAEALLSLSERARREGILSLEEEIEGIDSAFMKRGLRMVVDSTDPEVIKNILETELSQMNERHGRWLKMIDQWAKLAPGMGMLGTVQGLIAMMKNLEDKSRIGPNMAVALITTYYGAMMANFLFTPMMGKLAGHDAAETKVREMIIEGVLSIQQGDNPHILQMKLSSYLSPDSQKKLEELHPQS
;
A
#
# COMPACT_ATOMS: atom_id res chain seq x y z
N MET A 1 -12.13 -8.41 -3.20
CA MET A 1 -11.63 -7.41 -4.17
C MET A 1 -12.16 -6.05 -3.76
N ASP A 2 -11.39 -4.99 -3.89
CA ASP A 2 -11.88 -3.67 -3.51
C ASP A 2 -12.72 -3.05 -4.63
N LEU A 3 -14.02 -3.03 -4.39
CA LEU A 3 -15.02 -2.48 -5.30
C LEU A 3 -14.78 -0.98 -5.55
N ALA A 4 -14.33 -0.21 -4.55
CA ALA A 4 -14.06 1.22 -4.70
C ALA A 4 -12.91 1.49 -5.66
N SER A 5 -11.84 0.68 -5.65
CA SER A 5 -10.75 0.81 -6.61
C SER A 5 -11.14 0.40 -8.02
N ILE A 6 -11.93 -0.66 -8.15
CA ILE A 6 -12.40 -1.12 -9.47
C ILE A 6 -13.34 -0.07 -10.07
N ILE A 7 -14.33 0.40 -9.29
CA ILE A 7 -15.26 1.45 -9.72
C ILE A 7 -14.50 2.75 -9.99
N GLY A 8 -13.60 3.18 -9.11
CA GLY A 8 -12.82 4.41 -9.28
C GLY A 8 -11.98 4.41 -10.57
N LEU A 9 -11.28 3.31 -10.83
CA LEU A 9 -10.51 3.15 -12.07
C LEU A 9 -11.42 3.12 -13.31
N SER A 10 -12.51 2.34 -13.26
CA SER A 10 -13.41 2.14 -14.40
C SER A 10 -14.22 3.39 -14.74
N ALA A 11 -14.85 4.00 -13.73
CA ALA A 11 -15.63 5.22 -13.87
C ALA A 11 -14.73 6.41 -14.21
N GLY A 12 -13.53 6.50 -13.62
CA GLY A 12 -12.56 7.51 -13.97
C GLY A 12 -12.10 7.40 -15.43
N LEU A 13 -11.79 6.19 -15.90
CA LEU A 13 -11.45 5.94 -17.30
C LEU A 13 -12.64 6.27 -18.22
N PHE A 14 -13.86 5.92 -17.83
CA PHE A 14 -15.08 6.25 -18.56
C PHE A 14 -15.26 7.77 -18.70
N CYS A 15 -15.09 8.55 -17.64
CA CYS A 15 -15.16 10.02 -17.70
C CYS A 15 -14.09 10.61 -18.64
N ILE A 16 -12.87 10.07 -18.61
CA ILE A 16 -11.79 10.48 -19.49
C ILE A 16 -12.16 10.21 -20.96
N VAL A 17 -12.58 8.98 -21.27
CA VAL A 17 -12.97 8.59 -22.63
C VAL A 17 -14.21 9.36 -23.11
N ALA A 18 -15.22 9.52 -22.27
CA ALA A 18 -16.42 10.31 -22.58
C ALA A 18 -16.08 11.77 -22.88
N SER A 19 -15.13 12.38 -22.16
CA SER A 19 -14.69 13.75 -22.42
C SER A 19 -13.95 13.90 -23.75
N MET A 20 -13.21 12.87 -24.21
CA MET A 20 -12.61 12.86 -25.55
C MET A 20 -13.68 12.91 -26.64
N TYR A 21 -14.72 12.08 -26.54
CA TYR A 21 -15.82 12.09 -27.51
C TYR A 21 -16.65 13.37 -27.45
N ALA A 22 -16.91 13.90 -26.26
CA ALA A 22 -17.63 15.16 -26.08
C ALA A 22 -16.88 16.37 -26.69
N SER A 23 -15.55 16.30 -26.73
CA SER A 23 -14.70 17.31 -27.37
C SER A 23 -14.63 17.16 -28.91
N GLY A 24 -15.38 16.21 -29.49
CA GLY A 24 -15.36 15.90 -30.92
C GLY A 24 -14.16 15.07 -31.38
N GLY A 25 -13.37 14.55 -30.43
CA GLY A 25 -12.20 13.70 -30.71
C GLY A 25 -12.56 12.22 -30.83
N VAL A 26 -11.61 11.44 -31.35
CA VAL A 26 -11.67 9.97 -31.38
C VAL A 26 -10.51 9.45 -30.53
N VAL A 27 -10.71 8.34 -29.80
CA VAL A 27 -9.67 7.74 -28.94
C VAL A 27 -8.38 7.46 -29.72
N THR A 28 -8.49 7.06 -30.99
CA THR A 28 -7.34 6.81 -31.88
C THR A 28 -6.44 8.03 -32.09
N THR A 29 -6.98 9.25 -31.96
CA THR A 29 -6.20 10.49 -32.08
C THR A 29 -5.20 10.64 -30.94
N TYR A 30 -5.53 10.11 -29.76
CA TYR A 30 -4.70 10.19 -28.57
C TYR A 30 -3.72 9.01 -28.47
N LEU A 31 -3.73 8.06 -29.40
CA LEU A 31 -2.85 6.90 -29.42
C LEU A 31 -1.65 7.16 -30.34
N ASP A 32 -0.55 7.64 -29.76
CA ASP A 32 0.69 7.89 -30.49
C ASP A 32 1.85 7.04 -29.93
N PRO A 33 2.38 6.08 -30.70
CA PRO A 33 3.47 5.21 -30.25
C PRO A 33 4.75 5.95 -29.84
N ALA A 34 5.08 7.06 -30.50
CA ALA A 34 6.27 7.84 -30.18
C ALA A 34 6.13 8.50 -28.80
N SER A 35 4.95 9.05 -28.52
CA SER A 35 4.60 9.65 -27.23
C SER A 35 4.59 8.61 -26.12
N ALA A 36 4.07 7.40 -26.38
CA ALA A 36 4.07 6.30 -25.43
C ALA A 36 5.50 5.84 -25.10
N LEU A 37 6.35 5.70 -26.12
CA LEU A 37 7.74 5.29 -25.94
C LEU A 37 8.52 6.30 -25.09
N MET A 38 8.35 7.59 -25.36
CA MET A 38 9.03 8.66 -24.63
C MET A 38 8.54 8.75 -23.18
N THR A 39 7.23 8.78 -22.97
CA THR A 39 6.68 9.01 -21.64
C THR A 39 6.65 7.73 -20.80
N ILE A 40 6.03 6.66 -21.29
CA ILE A 40 5.88 5.40 -20.55
C ILE A 40 7.21 4.66 -20.52
N GLY A 41 7.80 4.43 -21.69
CA GLY A 41 9.08 3.72 -21.81
C GLY A 41 10.21 4.50 -21.14
N GLY A 42 10.34 5.79 -21.46
CA GLY A 42 11.37 6.64 -20.89
C GLY A 42 11.29 6.77 -19.37
N SER A 43 10.10 6.92 -18.79
CA SER A 43 9.95 6.99 -17.33
C SER A 43 10.25 5.65 -16.64
N PHE A 44 9.86 4.53 -17.26
CA PHE A 44 10.15 3.19 -16.77
C PHE A 44 11.65 2.87 -16.78
N PHE A 45 12.36 3.19 -17.87
CA PHE A 45 13.81 3.01 -17.94
C PHE A 45 14.57 4.02 -17.08
N ALA A 46 14.07 5.25 -16.91
CA ALA A 46 14.63 6.19 -15.94
C ALA A 46 14.52 5.67 -14.50
N LEU A 47 13.44 4.94 -14.18
CA LEU A 47 13.29 4.30 -12.86
C LEU A 47 14.37 3.24 -12.61
N MET A 48 14.82 2.52 -13.64
CA MET A 48 15.91 1.54 -13.56
C MET A 48 17.28 2.17 -13.26
N LEU A 49 17.43 3.49 -13.39
CA LEU A 49 18.64 4.18 -12.97
C LEU A 49 18.73 4.31 -11.44
N ASN A 50 17.57 4.31 -10.76
CA ASN A 50 17.49 4.42 -9.30
C ASN A 50 17.30 3.07 -8.59
N TYR A 51 16.76 2.06 -9.30
CA TYR A 51 16.36 0.78 -8.71
C TYR A 51 16.85 -0.40 -9.54
N SER A 52 17.05 -1.55 -8.90
CA SER A 52 17.44 -2.77 -9.61
C SER A 52 16.30 -3.28 -10.51
N ILE A 53 16.65 -4.00 -11.58
CA ILE A 53 15.66 -4.59 -12.51
C ILE A 53 14.63 -5.46 -11.78
N LYS A 54 15.07 -6.20 -10.75
CA LYS A 54 14.19 -7.06 -9.94
C LYS A 54 13.12 -6.24 -9.20
N GLU A 55 13.50 -5.07 -8.68
CA GLU A 55 12.57 -4.18 -7.97
C GLU A 55 11.60 -3.53 -8.94
N VAL A 56 12.12 -2.98 -10.06
CA VAL A 56 11.28 -2.33 -11.06
C VAL A 56 10.23 -3.29 -11.62
N LEU A 57 10.58 -4.55 -11.87
CA LEU A 57 9.61 -5.57 -12.30
C LEU A 57 8.65 -6.00 -11.18
N GLY A 58 9.10 -5.94 -9.92
CA GLY A 58 8.27 -6.24 -8.76
C GLY A 58 7.11 -5.26 -8.54
N ILE A 59 7.20 -4.03 -9.07
CA ILE A 59 6.19 -2.98 -8.88
C ILE A 59 4.81 -3.41 -9.41
N PHE A 60 4.77 -4.20 -10.47
CA PHE A 60 3.51 -4.68 -11.06
C PHE A 60 2.75 -5.61 -10.11
N LYS A 61 3.47 -6.39 -9.29
CA LYS A 61 2.87 -7.22 -8.24
C LYS A 61 2.26 -6.34 -7.14
N ILE A 62 2.94 -5.25 -6.79
CA ILE A 62 2.49 -4.30 -5.77
C ILE A 62 1.23 -3.54 -6.24
N PHE A 63 1.16 -3.13 -7.51
CA PHE A 63 -0.08 -2.56 -8.06
C PHE A 63 -1.26 -3.51 -7.94
N GLY A 64 -1.05 -4.82 -8.13
CA GLY A 64 -2.08 -5.83 -7.91
C GLY A 64 -2.61 -5.88 -6.45
N MET A 65 -1.77 -5.54 -5.47
CA MET A 65 -2.20 -5.46 -4.07
C MET A 65 -3.13 -4.27 -3.80
N ALA A 66 -3.02 -3.18 -4.58
CA ALA A 66 -3.91 -2.04 -4.45
C ALA A 66 -5.39 -2.40 -4.76
N PHE A 67 -5.67 -3.48 -5.49
CA PHE A 67 -7.04 -3.93 -5.80
C PHE A 67 -7.58 -4.97 -4.82
N ARG A 68 -6.81 -5.35 -3.80
CA ARG A 68 -7.23 -6.28 -2.75
C ARG A 68 -7.70 -5.49 -1.53
N ILE A 69 -8.72 -6.01 -0.84
CA ILE A 69 -9.08 -5.55 0.50
C ILE A 69 -8.29 -6.43 1.45
N PRO A 70 -7.26 -5.92 2.14
CA PRO A 70 -6.62 -6.68 3.19
C PRO A 70 -7.58 -6.78 4.39
N ASP A 71 -7.78 -7.99 4.88
CA ASP A 71 -8.38 -8.23 6.19
C ASP A 71 -7.24 -8.66 7.11
N PHE A 72 -6.85 -7.76 8.02
CA PHE A 72 -5.81 -8.02 9.01
C PHE A 72 -6.36 -8.67 10.28
N GLY A 73 -7.68 -8.87 10.39
CA GLY A 73 -8.28 -9.60 11.49
C GLY A 73 -8.15 -8.92 12.86
N GLU A 74 -8.16 -7.59 12.93
CA GLU A 74 -7.99 -6.80 14.17
C GLU A 74 -8.81 -7.37 15.35
N MET A 75 -10.11 -7.59 15.13
CA MET A 75 -11.00 -8.13 16.16
C MET A 75 -10.62 -9.54 16.60
N LYS A 76 -10.35 -10.44 15.63
CA LYS A 76 -9.97 -11.83 15.92
C LYS A 76 -8.66 -11.92 16.71
N ILE A 77 -7.72 -11.04 16.38
CA ILE A 77 -6.43 -10.95 17.09
C ILE A 77 -6.65 -10.44 18.51
N ALA A 78 -7.47 -9.40 18.70
CA ALA A 78 -7.79 -8.88 20.02
C ALA A 78 -8.47 -9.92 20.91
N GLU A 79 -9.48 -10.63 20.39
CA GLU A 79 -10.14 -11.74 21.10
C GLU A 79 -9.16 -12.87 21.45
N ALA A 80 -8.29 -13.25 20.50
CA ALA A 80 -7.27 -14.28 20.74
C ALA A 80 -6.28 -13.86 21.84
N LEU A 81 -5.80 -12.61 21.82
CA LEU A 81 -4.89 -12.09 22.85
C LEU A 81 -5.54 -12.06 24.23
N LEU A 82 -6.82 -11.69 24.33
CA LEU A 82 -7.56 -11.72 25.59
C LEU A 82 -7.74 -13.15 26.11
N SER A 83 -8.18 -14.07 25.25
CA SER A 83 -8.31 -15.50 25.59
C SER A 83 -7.00 -16.07 26.14
N LEU A 84 -5.89 -15.81 25.42
CA LEU A 84 -4.56 -16.25 25.83
C LEU A 84 -4.13 -15.62 27.15
N SER A 85 -4.43 -14.34 27.39
CA SER A 85 -4.13 -13.65 28.65
C SER A 85 -4.88 -14.25 29.84
N GLU A 86 -6.18 -14.52 29.67
CA GLU A 86 -6.99 -15.18 30.70
C GLU A 86 -6.46 -16.58 31.02
N ARG A 87 -6.12 -17.35 29.99
CA ARG A 87 -5.59 -18.70 30.14
C ARG A 87 -4.21 -18.70 30.79
N ALA A 88 -3.30 -17.84 30.33
CA ALA A 88 -1.97 -17.66 30.93
C ALA A 88 -2.04 -17.37 32.43
N ARG A 89 -3.05 -16.59 32.85
CA ARG A 89 -3.27 -16.24 34.26
C ARG A 89 -3.85 -17.38 35.09
N ARG A 90 -4.75 -18.20 34.52
CA ARG A 90 -5.42 -19.32 35.22
C ARG A 90 -4.57 -20.59 35.25
N GLU A 91 -3.95 -20.92 34.12
CA GLU A 91 -3.27 -22.20 33.88
C GLU A 91 -1.74 -22.06 33.78
N GLY A 92 -1.23 -20.83 33.74
CA GLY A 92 0.20 -20.52 33.59
C GLY A 92 0.63 -20.38 32.13
N ILE A 93 1.79 -19.76 31.90
CA ILE A 93 2.29 -19.43 30.54
C ILE A 93 2.52 -20.66 29.65
N LEU A 94 2.91 -21.80 30.24
CA LEU A 94 3.15 -23.04 29.51
C LEU A 94 1.88 -23.60 28.85
N SER A 95 0.69 -23.25 29.37
CA SER A 95 -0.59 -23.66 28.78
C SER A 95 -0.83 -23.07 27.38
N LEU A 96 -0.08 -22.03 27.00
CA LEU A 96 -0.24 -21.36 25.71
C LEU A 96 0.35 -22.16 24.54
N GLU A 97 1.22 -23.13 24.79
CA GLU A 97 1.96 -23.84 23.73
C GLU A 97 1.04 -24.54 22.71
N GLU A 98 -0.06 -25.15 23.19
CA GLU A 98 -1.05 -25.81 22.34
C GLU A 98 -1.88 -24.83 21.49
N GLU A 99 -2.24 -23.68 22.04
CA GLU A 99 -3.04 -22.66 21.33
C GLU A 99 -2.22 -21.87 20.33
N ILE A 100 -0.94 -21.64 20.61
CA ILE A 100 -0.03 -20.92 19.72
C ILE A 100 -0.01 -21.57 18.34
N GLU A 101 -0.07 -22.90 18.24
CA GLU A 101 -0.04 -23.58 16.95
C GLU A 101 -1.24 -23.28 16.04
N GLY A 102 -2.41 -23.01 16.62
CA GLY A 102 -3.63 -22.64 15.90
C GLY A 102 -3.68 -21.19 15.40
N ILE A 103 -2.68 -20.36 15.72
CA ILE A 103 -2.67 -18.94 15.34
C ILE A 103 -2.16 -18.78 13.90
N ASP A 104 -2.98 -18.14 13.06
CA ASP A 104 -2.65 -17.83 11.66
C ASP A 104 -1.53 -16.78 11.52
N SER A 105 -1.47 -15.80 12.43
CA SER A 105 -0.48 -14.73 12.40
C SER A 105 0.89 -15.23 12.84
N ALA A 106 1.82 -15.38 11.89
CA ALA A 106 3.21 -15.75 12.17
C ALA A 106 3.91 -14.76 13.12
N PHE A 107 3.57 -13.46 13.03
CA PHE A 107 4.11 -12.41 13.89
C PHE A 107 3.67 -12.60 15.35
N MET A 108 2.38 -12.86 15.57
CA MET A 108 1.83 -13.15 16.90
C MET A 108 2.37 -14.47 17.47
N LYS A 109 2.40 -15.53 16.66
CA LYS A 109 2.97 -16.84 17.02
C LYS A 109 4.42 -16.70 17.49
N ARG A 110 5.23 -15.89 16.79
CA ARG A 110 6.62 -15.61 17.18
C ARG A 110 6.71 -14.89 18.53
N GLY A 111 5.90 -13.86 18.74
CA GLY A 111 5.84 -13.13 20.01
C GLY A 111 5.51 -14.03 21.18
N LEU A 112 4.43 -14.81 21.06
CA LEU A 112 3.96 -15.71 22.12
C LEU A 112 4.95 -16.85 22.43
N ARG A 113 5.67 -17.38 21.44
CA ARG A 113 6.73 -18.36 21.70
C ARG A 113 7.84 -17.80 22.59
N MET A 114 8.26 -16.55 22.37
CA MET A 114 9.26 -15.92 23.24
C MET A 114 8.74 -15.72 24.67
N VAL A 115 7.42 -15.55 24.85
CA VAL A 115 6.79 -15.51 26.18
C VAL A 115 6.87 -16.89 26.86
N VAL A 116 6.58 -17.98 26.13
CA VAL A 116 6.72 -19.36 26.63
C VAL A 116 8.17 -19.67 27.01
N ASP A 117 9.13 -19.22 26.20
CA ASP A 117 10.57 -19.34 26.46
C ASP A 117 11.05 -18.47 27.63
N SER A 118 10.15 -17.74 28.29
CA SER A 118 10.45 -16.85 29.43
C SER A 118 11.47 -15.77 29.08
N THR A 119 11.40 -15.25 27.86
CA THR A 119 12.25 -14.14 27.40
C THR A 119 11.86 -12.84 28.12
N ASP A 120 12.86 -12.00 28.40
CA ASP A 120 12.66 -10.68 29.00
C ASP A 120 11.76 -9.78 28.12
N PRO A 121 10.83 -9.00 28.71
CA PRO A 121 9.87 -8.21 27.92
C PRO A 121 10.55 -7.13 27.07
N GLU A 122 11.68 -6.57 27.52
CA GLU A 122 12.40 -5.56 26.75
C GLU A 122 13.06 -6.18 25.51
N VAL A 123 13.55 -7.42 25.64
CA VAL A 123 14.09 -8.18 24.50
C VAL A 123 12.99 -8.52 23.49
N ILE A 124 11.82 -8.99 23.97
CA ILE A 124 10.66 -9.27 23.11
C ILE A 124 10.23 -8.02 22.34
N LYS A 125 10.08 -6.90 23.06
CA LYS A 125 9.71 -5.61 22.48
C LYS A 125 10.69 -5.21 21.38
N ASN A 126 11.98 -5.20 21.68
CA ASN A 126 13.01 -4.81 20.73
C ASN A 126 13.00 -5.68 19.46
N ILE A 127 12.80 -7.00 19.60
CA ILE A 127 12.74 -7.92 18.46
C ILE A 127 11.51 -7.63 17.60
N LEU A 128 10.32 -7.51 18.21
CA LEU A 128 9.07 -7.31 17.47
C LEU A 128 9.00 -5.91 16.84
N GLU A 129 9.44 -4.86 17.54
CA GLU A 129 9.54 -3.51 17.00
C GLU A 129 10.55 -3.42 15.85
N THR A 130 11.68 -4.14 15.94
CA THR A 130 12.64 -4.24 14.84
C THR A 130 12.00 -4.91 13.63
N GLU A 131 11.28 -6.01 13.81
CA GLU A 131 10.59 -6.70 12.72
C GLU A 131 9.49 -5.83 12.08
N LEU A 132 8.74 -5.08 12.90
CA LEU A 132 7.77 -4.09 12.42
C LEU A 132 8.46 -2.97 11.60
N SER A 133 9.56 -2.41 12.11
CA SER A 133 10.34 -1.39 11.41
C SER A 133 10.86 -1.90 10.06
N GLN A 134 11.39 -3.12 10.01
CA GLN A 134 11.85 -3.75 8.77
C GLN A 134 10.72 -4.03 7.77
N MET A 135 9.50 -4.31 8.24
CA MET A 135 8.32 -4.35 7.36
C MET A 135 8.03 -2.97 6.77
N ASN A 136 7.98 -1.93 7.62
CA ASN A 136 7.67 -0.57 7.20
C ASN A 136 8.71 -0.03 6.21
N GLU A 137 10.00 -0.31 6.42
CA GLU A 137 11.06 0.02 5.47
C GLU A 137 10.84 -0.67 4.12
N ARG A 138 10.47 -1.96 4.13
CA ARG A 138 10.17 -2.72 2.92
C ARG A 138 8.98 -2.13 2.17
N HIS A 139 7.87 -1.83 2.84
CA HIS A 139 6.69 -1.22 2.22
C HIS A 139 6.98 0.20 1.73
N GLY A 140 7.65 1.02 2.56
CA GLY A 140 8.08 2.37 2.24
C GLY A 140 8.99 2.44 1.01
N ARG A 141 9.84 1.44 0.79
CA ARG A 141 10.66 1.34 -0.43
C ARG A 141 9.80 1.20 -1.69
N TRP A 142 8.73 0.42 -1.65
CA TRP A 142 7.79 0.28 -2.77
C TRP A 142 6.98 1.56 -2.99
N LEU A 143 6.46 2.17 -1.93
CA LEU A 143 5.73 3.44 -1.99
C LEU A 143 6.59 4.55 -2.60
N LYS A 144 7.84 4.67 -2.15
CA LYS A 144 8.82 5.63 -2.68
C LYS A 144 9.12 5.40 -4.16
N MET A 145 9.17 4.15 -4.62
CA MET A 145 9.36 3.85 -6.03
C MET A 145 8.16 4.27 -6.88
N ILE A 146 6.93 4.05 -6.40
CA ILE A 146 5.70 4.52 -7.08
C ILE A 146 5.67 6.05 -7.13
N ASP A 147 6.00 6.73 -6.04
CA ASP A 147 6.12 8.19 -5.97
C ASP A 147 7.14 8.73 -6.99
N GLN A 148 8.32 8.11 -7.07
CA GLN A 148 9.32 8.48 -8.06
C GLN A 148 8.82 8.29 -9.49
N TRP A 149 8.12 7.20 -9.78
CA TRP A 149 7.57 6.99 -11.11
C TRP A 149 6.47 8.01 -11.45
N ALA A 150 5.63 8.38 -10.47
CA ALA A 150 4.65 9.46 -10.59
C ALA A 150 5.29 10.82 -10.90
N LYS A 151 6.51 11.07 -10.43
CA LYS A 151 7.26 12.30 -10.74
C LYS A 151 8.01 12.22 -12.07
N LEU A 152 8.56 11.06 -12.41
CA LEU A 152 9.30 10.84 -13.65
C LEU A 152 8.39 10.87 -14.89
N ALA A 153 7.17 10.33 -14.82
CA ALA A 153 6.27 10.28 -15.97
C ALA A 153 5.91 11.67 -16.53
N PRO A 154 5.48 12.67 -15.74
CA PRO A 154 5.30 14.05 -16.20
C PRO A 154 6.61 14.70 -16.67
N GLY A 155 7.73 14.41 -15.99
CA GLY A 155 9.06 14.88 -16.40
C GLY A 155 9.44 14.45 -17.81
N MET A 156 9.28 13.16 -18.13
CA MET A 156 9.47 12.63 -19.48
C MET A 156 8.44 13.16 -20.47
N GLY A 157 7.20 13.41 -20.02
CA GLY A 157 6.18 14.07 -20.82
C GLY A 157 6.59 15.47 -21.26
N MET A 158 7.18 16.28 -20.36
CA MET A 158 7.71 17.61 -20.69
C MET A 158 8.90 17.53 -21.66
N LEU A 159 9.81 16.58 -21.49
CA LEU A 159 10.90 16.34 -22.45
C LEU A 159 10.37 15.96 -23.84
N GLY A 160 9.32 15.13 -23.89
CA GLY A 160 8.62 14.78 -25.12
C GLY A 160 8.00 16.00 -25.81
N THR A 161 7.43 16.93 -25.04
CA THR A 161 6.90 18.19 -25.56
C THR A 161 7.99 19.04 -26.20
N VAL A 162 9.12 19.19 -25.52
CA VAL A 162 10.28 19.93 -26.06
C VAL A 162 10.79 19.26 -27.34
N GLN A 163 10.89 17.93 -27.38
CA GLN A 163 11.30 17.20 -28.58
C GLN A 163 10.31 17.42 -29.75
N GLY A 164 9.00 17.36 -29.49
CA GLY A 164 7.98 17.61 -30.51
C GLY A 164 8.02 19.04 -31.06
N LEU A 165 8.26 20.03 -30.20
CA LEU A 165 8.44 21.43 -30.61
C LEU A 165 9.72 21.61 -31.46
N ILE A 166 10.83 20.98 -31.09
CA ILE A 166 12.07 21.00 -31.90
C ILE A 166 11.81 20.38 -33.27
N ALA A 167 11.11 19.23 -33.33
CA ALA A 167 10.76 18.57 -34.59
C ALA A 167 9.82 19.42 -35.45
N MET A 168 8.88 20.15 -34.83
CA MET A 168 8.00 21.10 -35.51
C MET A 168 8.80 22.26 -36.11
N MET A 169 9.69 22.89 -35.34
CA MET A 169 10.55 23.99 -35.81
C MET A 169 11.45 23.56 -36.97
N LYS A 170 11.95 22.32 -36.95
CA LYS A 170 12.77 21.77 -38.05
C LYS A 170 12.01 21.62 -39.37
N ASN A 171 10.69 21.44 -39.33
CA ASN A 171 9.85 21.20 -40.51
C ASN A 171 8.86 22.35 -40.76
N LEU A 172 9.21 23.58 -40.36
CA LEU A 172 8.30 24.72 -40.41
C LEU A 172 7.79 25.05 -41.82
N GLU A 173 8.61 24.76 -42.83
CA GLU A 173 8.28 24.97 -44.25
C GLU A 173 7.23 23.98 -44.76
N ASP A 174 7.14 22.80 -44.14
CA ASP A 174 6.16 21.77 -44.47
C ASP A 174 4.95 21.84 -43.54
N LYS A 175 3.94 22.61 -43.96
CA LYS A 175 2.67 22.79 -43.23
C LYS A 175 1.95 21.47 -42.90
N SER A 176 2.19 20.41 -43.67
CA SER A 176 1.56 19.10 -43.43
C SER A 176 2.12 18.39 -42.19
N ARG A 177 3.34 18.73 -41.76
CA ARG A 177 4.03 18.10 -40.62
C ARG A 177 3.88 18.86 -39.31
N ILE A 178 3.40 20.10 -39.35
CA ILE A 178 3.20 20.94 -38.17
C ILE A 178 2.18 20.30 -37.22
N GLY A 179 1.00 19.93 -37.74
CA GLY A 179 -0.08 19.31 -36.95
C GLY A 179 0.35 18.01 -36.24
N PRO A 180 0.89 17.02 -36.96
CA PRO A 180 1.38 15.78 -36.34
C PRO A 180 2.45 15.99 -35.26
N ASN A 181 3.45 16.84 -35.49
CA ASN A 181 4.51 17.10 -34.50
C ASN A 181 3.98 17.82 -33.25
N MET A 182 3.02 18.73 -33.42
CA MET A 182 2.33 19.38 -32.31
C MET A 182 1.47 18.40 -31.51
N ALA A 183 0.79 17.47 -32.19
CA ALA A 183 0.00 16.43 -31.53
C ALA A 183 0.87 15.55 -30.63
N VAL A 184 2.03 15.08 -31.14
CA VAL A 184 3.01 14.33 -30.33
C VAL A 184 3.40 15.11 -29.06
N ALA A 185 3.72 16.40 -29.21
CA ALA A 185 4.14 17.25 -28.09
C ALA A 185 3.08 17.39 -26.99
N LEU A 186 1.80 17.40 -27.35
CA LEU A 186 0.68 17.52 -26.40
C LEU A 186 0.29 16.15 -25.81
N ILE A 187 0.33 15.09 -26.62
CA ILE A 187 0.00 13.73 -26.18
C ILE A 187 1.05 13.22 -25.17
N THR A 188 2.33 13.56 -25.31
CA THR A 188 3.36 13.21 -24.32
C THR A 188 3.06 13.79 -22.94
N THR A 189 2.64 15.07 -22.86
CA THR A 189 2.25 15.71 -21.60
C THR A 189 1.00 15.06 -21.02
N TYR A 190 0.01 14.78 -21.88
CA TYR A 190 -1.23 14.14 -21.48
C TYR A 190 -1.00 12.77 -20.84
N TYR A 191 -0.18 11.92 -21.47
CA TYR A 191 0.19 10.62 -20.91
C TYR A 191 0.89 10.74 -19.56
N GLY A 192 1.83 11.68 -19.42
CA GLY A 192 2.56 11.89 -18.18
C GLY A 192 1.64 12.30 -17.03
N ALA A 193 0.73 13.24 -17.31
CA ALA A 193 -0.26 13.70 -16.35
C ALA A 193 -1.26 12.60 -15.96
N MET A 194 -1.73 11.80 -16.91
CA MET A 194 -2.59 10.64 -16.63
C MET A 194 -1.88 9.62 -15.74
N MET A 195 -0.67 9.21 -16.08
CA MET A 195 0.07 8.22 -15.30
C MET A 195 0.30 8.69 -13.86
N ALA A 196 0.73 9.94 -13.68
CA ALA A 196 1.01 10.49 -12.36
C ALA A 196 -0.25 10.65 -11.50
N ASN A 197 -1.25 11.36 -12.02
CA ASN A 197 -2.37 11.84 -11.21
C ASN A 197 -3.55 10.88 -11.18
N PHE A 198 -3.80 10.16 -12.28
CA PHE A 198 -4.93 9.24 -12.35
C PHE A 198 -4.56 7.84 -11.85
N LEU A 199 -3.33 7.40 -12.10
CA LEU A 199 -2.90 6.03 -11.77
C LEU A 199 -2.03 5.99 -10.52
N PHE A 200 -0.81 6.51 -10.58
CA PHE A 200 0.21 6.21 -9.57
C PHE A 200 -0.06 6.88 -8.22
N THR A 201 -0.47 8.14 -8.19
CA THR A 201 -0.71 8.87 -6.94
C THR A 201 -1.86 8.25 -6.12
N PRO A 202 -3.05 7.96 -6.69
CA PRO A 202 -4.12 7.32 -5.94
C PRO A 202 -3.76 5.90 -5.47
N MET A 203 -3.07 5.12 -6.33
CA MET A 203 -2.63 3.76 -5.96
C MET A 203 -1.62 3.76 -4.81
N MET A 204 -0.68 4.70 -4.82
CA MET A 204 0.26 4.91 -3.72
C MET A 204 -0.47 5.25 -2.42
N GLY A 205 -1.41 6.21 -2.45
CA GLY A 205 -2.17 6.59 -1.26
C GLY A 205 -2.93 5.42 -0.64
N LYS A 206 -3.47 4.54 -1.49
CA LYS A 206 -4.17 3.33 -1.04
C LYS A 206 -3.22 2.30 -0.40
N LEU A 207 -2.09 2.04 -1.03
CA LEU A 207 -1.08 1.13 -0.48
C LEU A 207 -0.50 1.65 0.83
N ALA A 208 -0.32 2.96 0.97
CA ALA A 208 0.07 3.58 2.24
C ALA A 208 -1.01 3.40 3.32
N GLY A 209 -2.29 3.45 2.96
CA GLY A 209 -3.39 3.11 3.87
C GLY A 209 -3.34 1.64 4.32
N HIS A 210 -3.00 0.70 3.43
CA HIS A 210 -2.83 -0.70 3.80
C HIS A 210 -1.65 -0.91 4.75
N ASP A 211 -0.52 -0.24 4.50
CA ASP A 211 0.66 -0.27 5.36
C ASP A 211 0.36 0.26 6.77
N ALA A 212 -0.37 1.36 6.87
CA ALA A 212 -0.80 1.92 8.15
C ALA A 212 -1.74 0.97 8.92
N ALA A 213 -2.67 0.32 8.23
CA ALA A 213 -3.56 -0.66 8.84
C ALA A 213 -2.79 -1.91 9.32
N GLU A 214 -1.86 -2.43 8.53
CA GLU A 214 -1.01 -3.56 8.96
C GLU A 214 -0.12 -3.19 10.17
N THR A 215 0.45 -1.99 10.15
CA THR A 215 1.26 -1.45 11.25
C THR A 215 0.46 -1.41 12.55
N LYS A 216 -0.74 -0.84 12.50
CA LYS A 216 -1.65 -0.74 13.65
C LYS A 216 -1.97 -2.11 14.26
N VAL A 217 -2.23 -3.12 13.42
CA VAL A 217 -2.49 -4.50 13.88
C VAL A 217 -1.25 -5.10 14.56
N ARG A 218 -0.06 -4.88 14.00
CA ARG A 218 1.19 -5.39 14.58
C ARG A 218 1.55 -4.69 15.89
N GLU A 219 1.32 -3.39 16.00
CA GLU A 219 1.47 -2.65 17.27
C GLU A 219 0.53 -3.21 18.34
N MET A 220 -0.73 -3.47 17.99
CA MET A 220 -1.69 -4.13 18.89
C MET A 220 -1.22 -5.52 19.34
N ILE A 221 -0.62 -6.31 18.42
CA ILE A 221 -0.01 -7.61 18.77
C ILE A 221 1.16 -7.42 19.74
N ILE A 222 2.04 -6.45 19.50
CA ILE A 222 3.18 -6.17 20.38
C ILE A 222 2.69 -5.86 21.79
N GLU A 223 1.73 -4.94 21.92
CA GLU A 223 1.17 -4.57 23.23
C GLU A 223 0.52 -5.77 23.91
N GLY A 224 -0.25 -6.57 23.18
CA GLY A 224 -0.89 -7.76 23.75
C GLY A 224 0.10 -8.83 24.21
N VAL A 225 1.13 -9.11 23.42
CA VAL A 225 2.19 -10.08 23.78
C VAL A 225 2.94 -9.60 25.03
N LEU A 226 3.28 -8.31 25.11
CA LEU A 226 3.97 -7.74 26.27
C LEU A 226 3.10 -7.78 27.53
N SER A 227 1.81 -7.46 27.42
CA SER A 227 0.87 -7.56 28.54
C SER A 227 0.69 -8.99 29.05
N ILE A 228 0.64 -9.98 28.15
CA ILE A 228 0.60 -11.40 28.56
C ILE A 228 1.87 -11.78 29.31
N GLN A 229 3.04 -11.36 28.80
CA GLN A 229 4.33 -11.65 29.41
C GLN A 229 4.47 -11.03 30.81
N GLN A 230 3.99 -9.79 30.98
CA GLN A 230 4.05 -9.06 32.25
C GLN A 230 3.03 -9.57 33.28
N GLY A 231 2.07 -10.42 32.86
CA GLY A 231 1.00 -10.90 33.71
C GLY A 231 -0.02 -9.79 34.06
N ASP A 232 -0.23 -8.85 33.14
CA ASP A 232 -1.24 -7.81 33.29
C ASP A 232 -2.62 -8.42 33.56
N ASN A 233 -3.46 -7.68 34.30
CA ASN A 233 -4.87 -8.07 34.43
C ASN A 233 -5.52 -8.09 33.03
N PRO A 234 -6.21 -9.17 32.61
CA PRO A 234 -6.90 -9.23 31.32
C PRO A 234 -7.82 -8.04 31.05
N HIS A 235 -8.38 -7.43 32.10
CA HIS A 235 -9.17 -6.20 31.97
C HIS A 235 -8.33 -4.98 31.53
N ILE A 236 -7.09 -4.85 32.03
CA ILE A 236 -6.15 -3.81 31.57
C ILE A 236 -5.75 -4.07 30.12
N LEU A 237 -5.49 -5.34 29.77
CA LEU A 237 -5.21 -5.72 28.39
C LEU A 237 -6.39 -5.36 27.46
N GLN A 238 -7.63 -5.61 27.87
CA GLN A 238 -8.82 -5.26 27.10
C GLN A 238 -8.89 -3.76 26.82
N MET A 239 -8.64 -2.91 27.82
CA MET A 239 -8.59 -1.46 27.64
C MET A 239 -7.47 -1.02 26.70
N LYS A 240 -6.30 -1.66 26.76
CA LYS A 240 -5.20 -1.39 25.83
C LYS A 240 -5.57 -1.77 24.40
N LEU A 241 -6.06 -2.99 24.18
CA LEU A 241 -6.43 -3.50 22.85
C LEU A 241 -7.61 -2.74 22.25
N SER A 242 -8.60 -2.35 23.05
CA SER A 242 -9.77 -1.61 22.57
C SER A 242 -9.37 -0.26 21.97
N SER A 243 -8.31 0.39 22.48
CA SER A 243 -7.79 1.65 21.93
C SER A 243 -7.32 1.53 20.46
N TYR A 244 -6.97 0.33 20.02
CA TYR A 244 -6.61 0.04 18.62
C TYR A 244 -7.83 -0.31 17.76
N LEU A 245 -9.02 -0.50 18.30
CA LEU A 245 -10.19 -0.89 17.53
C LEU A 245 -11.04 0.32 17.12
N SER A 246 -11.85 0.15 16.08
CA SER A 246 -12.90 1.14 15.75
C SER A 246 -13.97 1.19 16.86
N PRO A 247 -14.71 2.31 17.02
CA PRO A 247 -15.73 2.41 18.06
C PRO A 247 -16.79 1.29 18.05
N ASP A 248 -17.13 0.78 16.86
CA ASP A 248 -18.07 -0.34 16.73
C ASP A 248 -17.45 -1.67 17.17
N SER A 249 -16.17 -1.89 16.87
CA SER A 249 -15.43 -3.08 17.32
C SER A 249 -15.11 -3.03 18.82
N GLN A 250 -14.88 -1.84 19.39
CA GLN A 250 -14.72 -1.63 20.82
C GLN A 250 -15.96 -2.11 21.59
N LYS A 251 -17.15 -1.65 21.20
CA LYS A 251 -18.42 -2.09 21.82
C LYS A 251 -18.59 -3.60 21.76
N LYS A 252 -18.31 -4.21 20.61
CA LYS A 252 -18.38 -5.67 20.46
C LYS A 252 -17.42 -6.39 21.40
N LEU A 253 -16.20 -5.88 21.57
CA LEU A 253 -15.20 -6.48 22.46
C LEU A 253 -15.63 -6.37 23.93
N GLU A 254 -16.23 -5.24 24.31
CA GLU A 254 -16.80 -5.02 25.65
C GLU A 254 -18.02 -5.90 25.93
N GLU A 255 -18.89 -6.12 24.93
CA GLU A 255 -20.05 -7.01 25.04
C GLU A 255 -19.64 -8.49 25.20
N LEU A 256 -18.59 -8.93 24.50
CA LEU A 256 -18.09 -10.31 24.57
C LEU A 256 -17.34 -10.59 25.86
N HIS A 257 -16.67 -9.60 26.43
CA HIS A 257 -15.92 -9.70 27.69
C HIS A 257 -16.41 -8.62 28.67
N PRO A 258 -17.62 -8.78 29.25
CA PRO A 258 -18.20 -7.78 30.14
C PRO A 258 -17.35 -7.61 31.40
N GLN A 259 -17.23 -6.36 31.85
CA GLN A 259 -16.52 -6.00 33.08
C GLN A 259 -17.23 -6.63 34.28
N SER A 260 -16.65 -7.68 34.87
CA SER A 260 -17.10 -8.29 36.13
C SER A 260 -16.34 -7.73 37.32
#